data_AF-A0AA41HIU5-F1
#
_entry.id   AF-A0AA41HIU5-F1
#
_cell.length_a   1.000
_cell.length_b   1.000
_cell.length_c   1.000
_cell.angle_alpha   90.00
_cell.angle_beta   90.00
_cell.angle_gamma   90.00
#
_symmetry.space_group_name_H-M   'P 1'
#
loop_
_entity.id
_entity.type
_entity.pdbx_description
1 polymer ?
#
loop_
_entity_poly.entity_id
_entity_poly.type
_entity_poly.pdbx_seq_one_letter_code
_entity_poly.pdbx_strand_id
1 'polypeptide(L)'
;MKSSYAILGLYLAINACCAQAQNEQTPVEHVFDVIASPKLFTSNWKQAMQQLAPWCKPSTRPARAQIKRGNVECAENVKTDSFEMSPEIGGNIELVQASFIGAANCAYVKKILTRNFGKPSTVKGECDMAWKIKPASKGGPQRYASFQATTDDDTVYYTLGVEQGP
;
A
#
# COMPACT_ATOMS: atom_id res chain seq x y z
N MET A 1 39.15 -1.27 65.24
CA MET A 1 37.89 -1.51 65.97
C MET A 1 36.82 -0.56 65.43
N LYS A 2 35.65 -1.11 65.05
CA LYS A 2 34.30 -0.47 64.97
C LYS A 2 34.12 0.57 63.84
N SER A 3 33.36 0.24 62.78
CA SER A 3 31.90 0.49 62.58
C SER A 3 31.60 1.99 62.53
N SER A 4 30.90 2.60 61.56
CA SER A 4 29.65 2.18 60.89
C SER A 4 29.35 2.97 59.60
N TYR A 5 28.52 2.34 58.77
CA TYR A 5 27.71 2.75 57.63
C TYR A 5 27.07 4.15 57.63
N ALA A 6 26.93 4.73 56.43
CA ALA A 6 25.65 5.27 55.94
C ALA A 6 25.64 5.33 54.40
N ILE A 7 24.73 4.56 53.80
CA ILE A 7 24.32 4.58 52.40
C ILE A 7 23.37 5.77 52.23
N LEU A 8 23.48 6.54 51.14
CA LEU A 8 22.36 6.95 50.28
C LEU A 8 22.88 7.86 49.16
N GLY A 9 22.80 7.39 47.92
CA GLY A 9 23.20 8.16 46.74
C GLY A 9 22.47 7.65 45.50
N LEU A 10 21.15 7.82 45.53
CA LEU A 10 20.21 7.90 44.41
C LEU A 10 20.70 7.35 43.05
N TYR A 11 20.30 6.12 42.72
CA TYR A 11 20.29 5.65 41.33
C TYR A 11 19.21 6.44 40.58
N LEU A 12 19.62 7.48 39.85
CA LEU A 12 18.82 8.03 38.78
C LEU A 12 18.78 6.99 37.66
N ALA A 13 17.80 6.09 37.75
CA ALA A 13 17.33 5.32 36.61
C ALA A 13 16.76 6.32 35.60
N ILE A 14 17.64 6.84 34.76
CA ILE A 14 17.26 7.48 33.51
C ILE A 14 16.68 6.34 32.68
N ASN A 15 15.39 6.07 32.88
CA ASN A 15 14.58 5.42 31.87
C ASN A 15 14.69 6.32 30.65
N ALA A 16 15.65 6.00 29.79
CA ALA A 16 15.57 6.28 28.38
C ALA A 16 14.25 5.64 27.93
N CYS A 17 13.18 6.40 28.08
CA CYS A 17 12.01 6.30 27.24
C CYS A 17 12.55 6.63 25.85
N CYS A 18 13.19 5.64 25.23
CA CYS A 18 13.26 5.54 23.79
C CYS A 18 11.79 5.50 23.39
N ALA A 19 11.24 6.69 23.17
CA ALA A 19 10.20 6.88 22.21
C ALA A 19 10.76 6.26 20.93
N GLN A 20 10.51 4.96 20.73
CA GLN A 20 10.23 4.48 19.41
C GLN A 20 9.07 5.36 18.98
N ALA A 21 9.39 6.45 18.29
CA ALA A 21 8.49 7.04 17.33
C ALA A 21 8.11 5.86 16.44
N GLN A 22 7.02 5.19 16.78
CA GLN A 22 6.32 4.32 15.85
C GLN A 22 6.01 5.28 14.71
N ASN A 23 6.79 5.17 13.64
CA ASN A 23 6.67 5.97 12.45
C ASN A 23 5.20 5.84 12.02
N GLU A 24 4.37 6.84 12.34
CA GLU A 24 2.94 6.77 12.10
C GLU A 24 2.78 6.66 10.59
N GLN A 25 2.21 5.55 10.15
CA GLN A 25 2.00 5.28 8.74
C GLN A 25 1.11 6.38 8.17
N THR A 26 1.59 7.05 7.12
CA THR A 26 0.81 8.11 6.48
C THR A 26 -0.46 7.53 5.82
N PRO A 27 -1.51 8.34 5.59
CA PRO A 27 -2.72 7.88 4.91
C PRO A 27 -2.47 7.23 3.55
N VAL A 28 -1.53 7.79 2.77
CA VAL A 28 -1.14 7.24 1.46
C VAL A 28 -0.45 5.88 1.61
N GLU A 29 0.46 5.75 2.57
CA GLU A 29 1.14 4.49 2.86
C GLU A 29 0.13 3.43 3.33
N HIS A 30 -0.86 3.81 4.14
CA HIS A 30 -1.90 2.88 4.60
C HIS A 30 -2.74 2.34 3.44
N VAL A 31 -3.25 3.23 2.59
CA VAL A 31 -4.02 2.84 1.40
C VAL A 31 -3.17 2.00 0.46
N PHE A 32 -1.90 2.36 0.26
CA PHE A 32 -0.99 1.59 -0.56
C PHE A 32 -0.73 0.18 0.01
N ASP A 33 -0.50 0.05 1.31
CA ASP A 33 -0.30 -1.25 1.97
C ASP A 33 -1.52 -2.18 1.80
N VAL A 34 -2.73 -1.63 1.83
CA VAL A 34 -3.98 -2.38 1.59
C VAL A 34 -4.03 -2.89 0.15
N ILE A 35 -3.83 -2.01 -0.84
CA ILE A 35 -3.96 -2.41 -2.26
C ILE A 35 -2.77 -3.25 -2.75
N ALA A 36 -1.61 -3.13 -2.11
CA ALA A 36 -0.45 -3.96 -2.39
C ALA A 36 -0.47 -5.31 -1.63
N SER A 37 -1.52 -5.58 -0.85
CA SER A 37 -1.63 -6.79 -0.05
C SER A 37 -1.94 -8.03 -0.89
N PRO A 38 -1.25 -9.17 -0.69
CA PRO A 38 -1.62 -10.43 -1.33
C PRO A 38 -3.06 -10.87 -1.02
N LYS A 39 -3.63 -10.43 0.12
CA LYS A 39 -5.01 -10.74 0.52
C LYS A 39 -6.06 -10.09 -0.39
N LEU A 40 -5.67 -9.06 -1.17
CA LEU A 40 -6.61 -8.37 -2.04
C LEU A 40 -7.19 -9.31 -3.10
N PHE A 41 -6.37 -10.21 -3.64
CA PHE A 41 -6.80 -11.23 -4.62
C PHE A 41 -7.80 -12.27 -4.10
N THR A 42 -8.01 -12.33 -2.79
CA THR A 42 -8.99 -13.21 -2.14
C THR A 42 -10.09 -12.42 -1.44
N SER A 43 -10.07 -11.09 -1.58
CA SER A 43 -11.06 -10.18 -1.02
C SER A 43 -12.07 -9.81 -2.10
N ASN A 44 -13.35 -9.73 -1.75
CA ASN A 44 -14.35 -9.09 -2.60
C ASN A 44 -14.35 -7.56 -2.40
N TRP A 45 -15.07 -6.83 -3.26
CA TRP A 45 -15.19 -5.37 -3.20
C TRP A 45 -15.54 -4.85 -1.81
N LYS A 46 -16.55 -5.43 -1.15
CA LYS A 46 -16.99 -5.00 0.19
C LYS A 46 -15.86 -5.13 1.22
N GLN A 47 -15.12 -6.23 1.21
CA GLN A 47 -14.00 -6.47 2.12
C GLN A 47 -12.83 -5.52 1.83
N ALA A 48 -12.52 -5.28 0.56
CA ALA A 48 -11.47 -4.33 0.17
C ALA A 48 -11.83 -2.91 0.63
N MET A 49 -13.07 -2.47 0.40
CA MET A 49 -13.53 -1.16 0.84
C MET A 49 -13.57 -0.99 2.37
N GLN A 50 -13.85 -2.07 3.11
CA GLN A 50 -13.75 -2.05 4.58
C GLN A 50 -12.31 -1.84 5.07
N GLN A 51 -11.32 -2.42 4.37
CA GLN A 51 -9.90 -2.23 4.71
C GLN A 51 -9.39 -0.84 4.32
N LEU A 52 -9.99 -0.21 3.31
CA LEU A 52 -9.65 1.14 2.87
C LEU A 52 -10.29 2.23 3.73
N ALA A 53 -11.30 1.91 4.53
CA ALA A 53 -11.92 2.86 5.44
C ALA A 53 -10.97 3.21 6.62
N PRO A 54 -11.00 4.46 7.14
CA PRO A 54 -11.86 5.58 6.75
C PRO A 54 -11.32 6.40 5.56
N TRP A 55 -10.17 6.03 5.00
CA TRP A 55 -9.43 6.83 4.04
C TRP A 55 -10.06 6.88 2.66
N CYS A 56 -10.68 5.78 2.23
CA CYS A 56 -11.40 5.72 0.96
C CYS A 56 -12.79 5.10 1.11
N LYS A 57 -13.66 5.45 0.17
CA LYS A 57 -15.06 5.02 0.07
C LYS A 57 -15.43 4.74 -1.39
N PRO A 58 -16.54 4.03 -1.66
CA PRO A 58 -17.04 3.90 -3.01
C PRO A 58 -17.33 5.28 -3.62
N SER A 59 -17.02 5.44 -4.90
CA SER A 59 -17.20 6.69 -5.62
C SER A 59 -18.69 7.04 -5.72
N THR A 60 -19.00 8.28 -5.36
CA THR A 60 -20.34 8.89 -5.50
C THR A 60 -20.42 9.81 -6.71
N ARG A 61 -19.30 10.01 -7.41
CA ARG A 61 -19.22 10.78 -8.66
C ARG A 61 -20.11 10.17 -9.75
N PRO A 62 -20.60 10.99 -10.71
CA PRO A 62 -21.30 10.47 -11.89
C PRO A 62 -20.42 9.51 -12.70
N ALA A 63 -21.02 8.50 -13.35
CA ALA A 63 -20.32 7.47 -14.11
C ALA A 63 -19.27 8.02 -15.09
N ARG A 64 -19.59 9.13 -15.81
CA ARG A 64 -18.66 9.78 -16.74
C ARG A 64 -17.37 10.26 -16.06
N ALA A 65 -17.46 10.74 -14.81
CA ALA A 65 -16.30 11.16 -14.04
C ALA A 65 -15.53 9.95 -13.46
N GLN A 66 -16.23 8.86 -13.14
CA GLN A 66 -15.61 7.61 -12.71
C GLN A 66 -14.74 6.99 -13.80
N ILE A 67 -15.08 7.13 -15.09
CA ILE A 67 -14.21 6.67 -16.19
C ILE A 67 -12.79 7.26 -16.10
N LYS A 68 -12.65 8.49 -15.59
CA LYS A 68 -11.34 9.16 -15.48
C LYS A 68 -10.70 9.03 -14.11
N ARG A 69 -11.52 8.95 -13.07
CA ARG A 69 -11.07 9.04 -11.68
C ARG A 69 -11.19 7.72 -10.91
N GLY A 70 -11.80 6.71 -11.52
CA GLY A 70 -12.11 5.41 -10.93
C GLY A 70 -13.36 5.41 -10.04
N ASN A 71 -13.66 4.20 -9.56
CA ASN A 71 -14.82 3.87 -8.73
C ASN A 71 -14.52 3.91 -7.21
N VAL A 72 -13.32 4.34 -6.81
CA VAL A 72 -12.94 4.59 -5.42
C VAL A 72 -12.60 6.08 -5.22
N GLU A 73 -13.14 6.68 -4.16
CA GLU A 73 -12.82 8.05 -3.73
C GLU A 73 -12.05 8.02 -2.42
N CYS A 74 -10.91 8.70 -2.35
CA CYS A 74 -10.12 8.84 -1.13
C CYS A 74 -10.13 10.27 -0.60
N ALA A 75 -9.84 10.43 0.68
CA ALA A 75 -9.61 11.72 1.32
C ALA A 75 -8.39 12.43 0.68
N GLU A 76 -8.38 13.76 0.71
CA GLU A 76 -7.36 14.58 0.04
C GLU A 76 -5.93 14.31 0.52
N ASN A 77 -5.77 13.85 1.76
CA ASN A 77 -4.48 13.50 2.35
C ASN A 77 -3.93 12.13 1.90
N VAL A 78 -4.73 11.33 1.21
CA VAL A 78 -4.27 10.10 0.51
C VAL A 78 -3.64 10.46 -0.84
N LYS A 79 -3.92 11.66 -1.36
CA LYS A 79 -3.32 12.21 -2.59
C LYS A 79 -3.55 11.34 -3.83
N THR A 80 -4.71 10.70 -3.92
CA THR A 80 -5.06 9.82 -5.05
C THR A 80 -5.69 10.61 -6.21
N ASP A 81 -5.16 10.45 -7.42
CA ASP A 81 -5.68 11.12 -8.62
C ASP A 81 -6.74 10.29 -9.35
N SER A 82 -6.50 8.99 -9.47
CA SER A 82 -7.44 8.00 -9.97
C SER A 82 -7.33 6.71 -9.15
N PHE A 83 -8.45 6.07 -8.83
CA PHE A 83 -8.43 4.78 -8.15
C PHE A 83 -9.63 3.93 -8.58
N GLU A 84 -9.32 2.87 -9.31
CA GLU A 84 -10.26 1.87 -9.78
C GLU A 84 -9.93 0.50 -9.19
N MET A 85 -10.97 -0.24 -8.82
CA MET A 85 -10.91 -1.65 -8.46
C MET A 85 -12.01 -2.41 -9.18
N SER A 86 -11.74 -3.61 -9.66
CA SER A 86 -12.77 -4.45 -10.27
C SER A 86 -12.55 -5.93 -9.94
N PRO A 87 -13.62 -6.76 -9.98
CA PRO A 87 -15.04 -6.39 -10.12
C PRO A 87 -15.66 -5.71 -8.87
N GLU A 88 -16.63 -4.81 -9.08
CA GLU A 88 -17.43 -4.20 -8.00
C GLU A 88 -18.50 -5.15 -7.44
N ILE A 89 -19.01 -6.05 -8.29
CA ILE A 89 -20.09 -6.98 -7.97
C ILE A 89 -19.67 -8.39 -8.36
N GLY A 90 -19.78 -9.31 -7.40
CA GLY A 90 -19.39 -10.70 -7.59
C GLY A 90 -17.88 -10.89 -7.61
N GLY A 91 -17.42 -12.12 -7.34
CA GLY A 91 -16.01 -12.49 -7.42
C GLY A 91 -15.10 -11.83 -6.37
N ASN A 92 -13.80 -12.09 -6.53
CA ASN A 92 -12.73 -11.42 -5.80
C ASN A 92 -12.13 -10.32 -6.67
N ILE A 93 -11.42 -9.37 -6.09
CA ILE A 93 -10.71 -8.32 -6.83
C ILE A 93 -9.71 -8.95 -7.80
N GLU A 94 -9.82 -8.56 -9.07
CA GLU A 94 -8.98 -9.01 -10.18
C GLU A 94 -8.12 -7.89 -10.74
N LEU A 95 -8.52 -6.62 -10.58
CA LEU A 95 -7.78 -5.46 -11.02
C LEU A 95 -7.83 -4.34 -9.98
N VAL A 96 -6.69 -3.69 -9.77
CA VAL A 96 -6.54 -2.40 -9.12
C VAL A 96 -5.72 -1.52 -10.06
N GLN A 97 -6.19 -0.31 -10.30
CA GLN A 97 -5.41 0.75 -10.94
C GLN A 97 -5.50 2.00 -10.09
N ALA A 98 -4.37 2.47 -9.59
CA ALA A 98 -4.32 3.64 -8.72
C ALA A 98 -3.19 4.58 -9.14
N SER A 99 -3.42 5.88 -9.04
CA SER A 99 -2.40 6.91 -9.18
C SER A 99 -2.35 7.77 -7.92
N PHE A 100 -1.15 8.04 -7.44
CA PHE A 100 -0.90 8.85 -6.23
C PHE A 100 0.05 9.98 -6.55
N ILE A 101 -0.27 11.19 -6.12
CA ILE A 101 0.65 12.32 -6.19
C ILE A 101 1.80 12.09 -5.17
N GLY A 102 3.02 12.40 -5.58
CA GLY A 102 4.24 12.25 -4.81
C GLY A 102 5.12 11.12 -5.34
N ALA A 103 5.85 11.37 -6.43
CA ALA A 103 6.84 10.45 -7.00
C ALA A 103 7.94 10.07 -5.99
N ALA A 104 8.18 10.93 -4.99
CA ALA A 104 9.05 10.66 -3.84
C ALA A 104 8.68 9.37 -3.07
N ASN A 105 7.44 8.89 -3.17
CA ASN A 105 6.99 7.64 -2.57
C ASN A 105 7.53 6.39 -3.27
N CYS A 106 8.26 6.52 -4.38
CA CYS A 106 8.85 5.40 -5.12
C CYS A 106 9.60 4.40 -4.23
N ALA A 107 10.48 4.88 -3.34
CA ALA A 107 11.26 4.02 -2.45
C ALA A 107 10.37 3.20 -1.50
N TYR A 108 9.31 3.84 -0.99
CA TYR A 108 8.31 3.17 -0.14
C TYR A 108 7.55 2.11 -0.95
N VAL A 109 7.01 2.46 -2.10
CA VAL A 109 6.24 1.56 -2.98
C VAL A 109 7.07 0.33 -3.36
N LYS A 110 8.31 0.54 -3.80
CA LYS A 110 9.27 -0.53 -4.09
C LYS A 110 9.50 -1.45 -2.89
N LYS A 111 9.69 -0.87 -1.69
CA LYS A 111 9.88 -1.63 -0.45
C LYS A 111 8.67 -2.52 -0.15
N ILE A 112 7.46 -1.99 -0.25
CA ILE A 112 6.22 -2.73 0.04
C ILE A 112 5.99 -3.85 -0.96
N LEU A 113 6.12 -3.58 -2.26
CA LEU A 113 5.96 -4.60 -3.30
C LEU A 113 7.03 -5.68 -3.18
N THR A 114 8.27 -5.32 -2.85
CA THR A 114 9.34 -6.30 -2.64
C THR A 114 9.06 -7.18 -1.41
N ARG A 115 8.56 -6.58 -0.32
CA ARG A 115 8.15 -7.31 0.89
C ARG A 115 7.02 -8.30 0.59
N ASN A 116 6.02 -7.88 -0.18
CA ASN A 116 4.80 -8.65 -0.38
C ASN A 116 4.93 -9.69 -1.52
N PHE A 117 5.72 -9.41 -2.55
CA PHE A 117 5.80 -10.21 -3.78
C PHE A 117 7.21 -10.70 -4.13
N GLY A 118 8.22 -10.36 -3.34
CA GLY A 118 9.61 -10.76 -3.59
C GLY A 118 10.30 -9.87 -4.63
N LYS A 119 11.29 -10.40 -5.34
CA LYS A 119 12.05 -9.62 -6.32
C LYS A 119 11.19 -9.29 -7.56
N PRO A 120 11.33 -8.08 -8.15
CA PRO A 120 10.66 -7.74 -9.39
C PRO A 120 11.11 -8.68 -10.51
N SER A 121 10.18 -9.01 -11.41
CA SER A 121 10.46 -9.78 -12.63
C SER A 121 11.01 -8.90 -13.75
N THR A 122 10.72 -7.61 -13.73
CA THR A 122 11.21 -6.61 -14.69
C THR A 122 11.58 -5.33 -13.95
N VAL A 123 12.74 -4.76 -14.29
CA VAL A 123 13.21 -3.46 -13.80
C VAL A 123 13.60 -2.62 -15.00
N LYS A 124 12.87 -1.55 -15.28
CA LYS A 124 13.15 -0.62 -16.39
C LYS A 124 13.86 0.65 -15.91
N GLY A 125 13.70 0.99 -14.64
CA GLY A 125 14.36 2.10 -13.97
C GLY A 125 14.26 1.96 -12.45
N GLU A 126 14.79 2.95 -11.72
CA GLU A 126 14.75 2.92 -10.25
C GLU A 126 13.32 2.89 -9.69
N CYS A 127 12.39 3.54 -10.41
CA CYS A 127 10.99 3.68 -10.05
C CYS A 127 10.03 3.14 -11.12
N ASP A 128 10.47 2.21 -11.97
CA ASP A 128 9.64 1.53 -12.97
C ASP A 128 9.94 0.03 -12.91
N MET A 129 8.99 -0.72 -12.32
CA MET A 129 9.16 -2.13 -12.00
C MET A 129 7.87 -2.91 -12.15
N ALA A 130 8.01 -4.19 -12.48
CA ALA A 130 6.91 -5.14 -12.50
C ALA A 130 7.27 -6.45 -11.80
N TRP A 131 6.26 -7.11 -11.25
CA TRP A 131 6.30 -8.40 -10.58
C TRP A 131 5.39 -9.36 -11.31
N LYS A 132 5.87 -10.59 -11.53
CA LYS A 132 5.03 -11.74 -11.84
C LYS A 132 4.72 -12.46 -10.54
N ILE A 133 3.45 -12.57 -10.20
CA ILE A 133 2.95 -13.10 -8.94
C ILE A 133 2.31 -14.45 -9.22
N LYS A 134 2.65 -15.44 -8.41
CA LYS A 134 2.10 -16.79 -8.54
C LYS A 134 0.56 -16.76 -8.38
N PRO A 135 -0.16 -17.64 -9.09
CA PRO A 135 -1.60 -17.82 -8.87
C PRO A 135 -1.91 -18.19 -7.41
N ALA A 136 -3.09 -17.84 -6.90
CA ALA A 136 -3.51 -18.28 -5.55
C ALA A 136 -3.77 -19.80 -5.48
N SER A 137 -4.17 -20.40 -6.59
CA SER A 137 -4.50 -21.82 -6.68
C SER A 137 -3.73 -22.46 -7.83
N LYS A 138 -3.43 -23.77 -7.70
CA LYS A 138 -2.76 -24.53 -8.75
C LYS A 138 -3.59 -24.51 -10.03
N GLY A 139 -3.00 -24.04 -11.13
CA GLY A 139 -3.67 -23.89 -12.42
C GLY A 139 -4.52 -22.62 -12.56
N GLY A 140 -4.55 -21.74 -11.55
CA GLY A 140 -5.21 -20.44 -11.65
C GLY A 140 -4.46 -19.46 -12.56
N PRO A 141 -5.09 -18.33 -12.93
CA PRO A 141 -4.47 -17.33 -13.77
C PRO A 141 -3.27 -16.68 -13.07
N GLN A 142 -2.28 -16.28 -13.87
CA GLN A 142 -1.13 -15.53 -13.39
C GLN A 142 -1.58 -14.16 -12.88
N ARG A 143 -0.76 -13.56 -12.02
CA ARG A 143 -1.01 -12.25 -11.45
C ARG A 143 0.19 -11.37 -11.65
N TYR A 144 -0.02 -10.07 -11.59
CA TYR A 144 1.05 -9.11 -11.71
C TYR A 144 0.81 -7.91 -10.81
N ALA A 145 1.91 -7.27 -10.43
CA ALA A 145 1.89 -5.92 -9.92
C ALA A 145 2.91 -5.11 -10.73
N SER A 146 2.61 -3.85 -10.99
CA SER A 146 3.59 -2.92 -11.56
C SER A 146 3.41 -1.55 -10.94
N PHE A 147 4.50 -0.80 -10.89
CA PHE A 147 4.42 0.62 -10.63
C PHE A 147 5.41 1.39 -11.49
N GLN A 148 5.06 2.64 -11.76
CA GLN A 148 5.91 3.64 -12.38
C GLN A 148 5.76 4.94 -11.61
N ALA A 149 6.84 5.51 -11.09
CA ALA A 149 6.86 6.88 -10.59
C ALA A 149 7.50 7.80 -11.63
N THR A 150 6.84 8.92 -11.95
CA THR A 150 7.36 9.92 -12.88
C THR A 150 7.51 11.25 -12.16
N THR A 151 8.64 11.92 -12.38
CA THR A 151 8.88 13.27 -11.83
C THR A 151 8.21 14.36 -12.65
N ASP A 152 7.84 14.07 -13.91
CA ASP A 152 7.28 15.05 -14.84
C ASP A 152 5.87 15.49 -14.41
N ASP A 153 5.09 14.56 -13.85
CA ASP A 153 3.73 14.78 -13.32
C ASP A 153 3.62 14.51 -11.80
N ASP A 154 4.75 14.35 -11.12
CA ASP A 154 4.84 13.99 -9.69
C ASP A 154 3.89 12.86 -9.29
N THR A 155 3.79 11.80 -10.10
CA THR A 155 2.79 10.74 -9.90
C THR A 155 3.42 9.36 -9.82
N VAL A 156 2.90 8.54 -8.90
CA VAL A 156 3.09 7.09 -8.86
C VAL A 156 1.87 6.41 -9.46
N TYR A 157 2.06 5.77 -10.60
CA TYR A 157 1.10 4.87 -11.23
C TYR A 157 1.30 3.45 -10.70
N TYR A 158 0.24 2.82 -10.22
CA TYR A 158 0.23 1.47 -9.69
C TYR A 158 -0.83 0.62 -10.36
N THR A 159 -0.49 -0.64 -10.64
CA THR A 159 -1.44 -1.64 -11.10
C THR A 159 -1.21 -2.96 -10.37
N LEU A 160 -2.31 -3.58 -9.93
CA LEU A 160 -2.35 -4.99 -9.52
C LEU A 160 -3.37 -5.67 -10.42
N GLY A 161 -3.02 -6.80 -11.03
CA GLY A 161 -3.93 -7.45 -11.96
C GLY A 161 -3.80 -8.96 -11.99
N VAL A 162 -4.84 -9.60 -12.52
CA VAL A 162 -4.83 -10.98 -12.99
C VAL A 162 -4.58 -10.96 -14.49
N GLU A 163 -3.59 -11.72 -14.99
CA GLU A 163 -3.39 -11.90 -16.43
C GLU A 163 -4.61 -12.61 -17.00
N GLN A 164 -5.29 -11.98 -17.95
CA GLN A 164 -6.30 -12.67 -18.74
C GLN A 164 -5.56 -13.66 -19.66
N GLY A 165 -6.06 -14.90 -19.72
CA GLY A 165 -5.47 -15.95 -20.54
C GLY A 165 -5.40 -15.56 -22.03
N PRO A 166 -4.62 -16.31 -22.84
CA PRO A 166 -4.54 -16.09 -24.28
C PRO A 166 -5.90 -16.23 -24.97
#